data_AF-A0A8J8G020-F1
#
_entry.id   AF-A0A8J8G020-F1
#
_cell.length_a   1.000
_cell.length_b   1.000
_cell.length_c   1.000
_cell.angle_alpha   90.00
_cell.angle_beta   90.00
_cell.angle_gamma   90.00
#
_symmetry.space_group_name_H-M   'P 1'
#
loop_
_entity.id
_entity.type
_entity.pdbx_description
1 polymer ?
#
loop_
_entity_poly.entity_id
_entity_poly.type
_entity_poly.pdbx_seq_one_letter_code
_entity_poly.pdbx_strand_id
1 'polypeptide(L)'
;MSSKDKGERKEFIRQIIRGVSGALVLIFLLIIWFTWDGIYNWFYTKVAPGANLSEGIRGDPLLLFWLVILFPLLAGGIALVVSGGWKAYRIAVPPSEED
;
A
#
# COMPACT_ATOMS: atom_id res chain seq x y z
N MET A 1 -19.45 32.02 2.42
CA MET A 1 -18.52 30.92 2.11
C MET A 1 -18.06 31.07 0.66
N SER A 2 -16.79 31.43 0.45
CA SER A 2 -16.21 31.77 -0.86
C SER A 2 -16.06 30.54 -1.76
N SER A 3 -16.05 30.70 -3.08
CA SER A 3 -15.74 29.63 -4.04
C SER A 3 -14.35 29.04 -3.83
N LYS A 4 -13.40 29.85 -3.33
CA LYS A 4 -12.04 29.46 -2.96
C LYS A 4 -12.01 28.44 -1.81
N ASP A 5 -12.80 28.71 -0.77
CA ASP A 5 -12.93 27.90 0.45
C ASP A 5 -13.56 26.50 0.16
N LYS A 6 -14.50 26.45 -0.79
CA LYS A 6 -15.05 25.18 -1.30
C LYS A 6 -14.03 24.36 -2.10
N GLY A 7 -13.13 25.02 -2.83
CA GLY A 7 -12.06 24.38 -3.60
C GLY A 7 -11.02 23.73 -2.71
N GLU A 8 -10.51 24.48 -1.72
CA GLU A 8 -9.52 24.00 -0.75
C GLU A 8 -10.05 22.83 0.08
N ARG A 9 -11.32 22.90 0.53
CA ARG A 9 -11.96 21.79 1.25
C ARG A 9 -12.09 20.52 0.41
N LYS A 10 -12.42 20.65 -0.88
CA LYS A 10 -12.52 19.51 -1.80
C LYS A 10 -11.14 18.88 -2.05
N GLU A 11 -10.11 19.70 -2.14
CA GLU A 11 -8.74 19.24 -2.32
C GLU A 11 -8.21 18.55 -1.06
N PHE A 12 -8.44 19.11 0.12
CA PHE A 12 -8.12 18.50 1.40
C PHE A 12 -8.74 17.10 1.55
N ILE A 13 -10.06 16.98 1.33
CA ILE A 13 -10.77 15.69 1.39
C ILE A 13 -10.17 14.70 0.39
N ARG A 14 -9.83 15.14 -0.82
CA ARG A 14 -9.19 14.27 -1.83
C ARG A 14 -7.83 13.73 -1.36
N GLN A 15 -7.02 14.54 -0.68
CA GLN A 15 -5.72 14.08 -0.16
C GLN A 15 -5.88 13.13 1.03
N ILE A 16 -6.86 13.38 1.91
CA ILE A 16 -7.21 12.44 2.98
C ILE A 16 -7.63 11.09 2.40
N ILE A 17 -8.54 11.09 1.41
CA ILE A 17 -9.00 9.85 0.77
C ILE A 17 -7.81 9.08 0.17
N ARG A 18 -6.84 9.77 -0.43
CA ARG A 18 -5.60 9.13 -0.92
C ARG A 18 -4.79 8.51 0.21
N GLY A 19 -4.59 9.24 1.31
CA GLY A 19 -3.89 8.71 2.49
C GLY A 19 -4.59 7.48 3.09
N VAL A 20 -5.91 7.54 3.25
CA VAL A 20 -6.74 6.42 3.73
C VAL A 20 -6.67 5.23 2.77
N SER A 21 -6.72 5.45 1.45
CA SER A 21 -6.57 4.35 0.48
C SER A 21 -5.20 3.67 0.58
N GLY A 22 -4.12 4.43 0.82
CA GLY A 22 -2.80 3.86 1.09
C GLY A 22 -2.79 3.04 2.37
N ALA A 23 -3.39 3.55 3.45
CA ALA A 23 -3.44 2.84 4.73
C ALA A 23 -4.24 1.53 4.62
N LEU A 24 -5.35 1.52 3.88
CA LEU A 24 -6.13 0.30 3.61
C LEU A 24 -5.31 -0.76 2.86
N VAL A 25 -4.52 -0.35 1.86
CA VAL A 25 -3.60 -1.25 1.16
C VAL A 25 -2.58 -1.85 2.14
N LEU A 26 -2.01 -1.04 3.04
CA LEU A 26 -1.06 -1.53 4.03
C LEU A 26 -1.69 -2.49 5.05
N ILE A 27 -2.91 -2.21 5.51
CA ILE A 27 -3.66 -3.11 6.40
C ILE A 27 -3.93 -4.45 5.70
N PHE A 28 -4.32 -4.42 4.43
CA PHE A 28 -4.53 -5.63 3.65
C PHE A 28 -3.25 -6.45 3.49
N LEU A 29 -2.12 -5.79 3.20
CA LEU A 29 -0.81 -6.44 3.13
C LEU A 29 -0.37 -7.03 4.49
N LEU A 30 -0.69 -6.36 5.60
CA LEU A 30 -0.47 -6.88 6.95
C LEU A 30 -1.26 -8.17 7.20
N ILE A 31 -2.52 -8.25 6.76
CA ILE A 31 -3.32 -9.47 6.86
C ILE A 31 -2.70 -10.60 6.04
N ILE A 32 -2.25 -10.31 4.81
CA ILE A 32 -1.54 -11.29 3.97
C ILE A 32 -0.27 -11.78 4.68
N TRP A 33 0.49 -10.87 5.30
CA TRP A 33 1.69 -11.20 6.05
C TRP A 33 1.39 -12.16 7.22
N PHE A 34 0.38 -11.86 8.03
CA PHE A 34 -0.01 -12.74 9.15
C PHE A 34 -0.52 -14.11 8.72
N THR A 35 -1.05 -14.22 7.49
CA THR A 35 -1.57 -15.47 6.93
C THR A 35 -0.60 -16.13 5.97
N TRP A 36 0.63 -15.60 5.83
CA TRP A 36 1.58 -16.01 4.80
C TRP A 36 1.95 -17.49 4.90
N ASP A 37 2.21 -18.01 6.09
CA ASP A 37 2.54 -19.43 6.29
C ASP A 37 1.39 -20.35 5.84
N GLY A 38 0.15 -19.94 6.11
CA GLY A 38 -1.04 -20.66 5.67
C GLY A 38 -1.20 -20.61 4.15
N ILE A 39 -0.99 -19.44 3.55
CA ILE A 39 -1.02 -19.24 2.09
C ILE A 39 0.08 -20.09 1.43
N TYR A 40 1.29 -20.07 1.99
CA TYR A 40 2.45 -20.83 1.51
C TYR A 40 2.14 -22.33 1.52
N ASN A 41 1.71 -22.86 2.67
CA ASN A 41 1.41 -24.28 2.80
C ASN A 41 0.25 -24.70 1.88
N TRP A 42 -0.82 -23.91 1.82
CA TRP A 42 -1.94 -24.18 0.92
C TRP A 42 -1.52 -24.17 -0.54
N PHE A 43 -0.74 -23.17 -0.98
CA PHE A 43 -0.29 -23.05 -2.36
C PHE A 43 0.55 -24.27 -2.77
N TYR A 44 1.53 -24.65 -1.96
CA TYR A 44 2.39 -25.78 -2.27
C TYR A 44 1.76 -27.16 -2.05
N THR A 45 0.64 -27.23 -1.33
CA THR A 45 -0.11 -28.48 -1.13
C THR A 45 -1.22 -28.66 -2.15
N LYS A 46 -1.89 -27.58 -2.57
CA LYS A 46 -3.13 -27.62 -3.36
C LYS A 46 -3.00 -27.06 -4.77
N VAL A 47 -2.18 -26.04 -4.98
CA VAL A 47 -2.06 -25.34 -6.27
C VAL A 47 -0.88 -25.84 -7.07
N ALA A 48 0.28 -25.95 -6.43
CA ALA A 48 1.52 -26.35 -7.06
C ALA A 48 2.23 -27.45 -6.25
N PRO A 49 1.59 -28.63 -6.06
CA PRO A 49 2.22 -29.77 -5.39
C PRO A 49 3.49 -30.16 -6.15
N GLY A 50 4.64 -30.06 -5.47
CA GLY A 50 5.96 -30.36 -6.03
C GLY A 50 6.77 -29.15 -6.53
N ALA A 51 6.20 -27.94 -6.55
CA ALA A 51 6.96 -26.73 -6.89
C ALA A 51 7.97 -26.32 -5.79
N ASN A 52 7.83 -26.85 -4.57
CA ASN A 52 8.77 -26.67 -3.46
C ASN A 52 10.11 -27.42 -3.64
N LEU A 53 10.25 -28.28 -4.67
CA LEU A 53 11.32 -29.29 -4.73
C LEU A 53 12.36 -29.09 -5.84
N SER A 54 12.37 -27.96 -6.55
CA SER A 54 13.49 -27.71 -7.47
C SER A 54 14.64 -27.04 -6.73
N GLU A 55 15.47 -27.85 -6.06
CA GLU A 55 16.86 -27.48 -5.82
C GLU A 55 17.46 -26.95 -7.12
N GLY A 56 18.04 -25.75 -7.08
CA GLY A 56 18.83 -25.24 -8.20
C GLY A 56 18.48 -23.84 -8.65
N ILE A 57 17.53 -23.66 -9.57
CA ILE A 57 17.57 -22.48 -10.47
C ILE A 57 16.17 -21.93 -10.85
N ARG A 58 15.06 -22.61 -10.50
CA ARG A 58 13.71 -22.09 -10.79
C ARG A 58 13.15 -21.39 -9.55
N GLY A 59 13.16 -20.05 -9.58
CA GLY A 59 12.70 -19.22 -8.46
C GLY A 59 11.34 -19.62 -7.93
N ASP A 60 11.23 -19.60 -6.59
CA ASP A 60 10.00 -19.87 -5.86
C ASP A 60 8.85 -19.00 -6.43
N PRO A 61 7.82 -19.60 -7.05
CA PRO A 61 6.75 -18.85 -7.71
C PRO A 61 5.95 -17.97 -6.74
N LEU A 62 5.84 -18.37 -5.47
CA LEU A 62 5.19 -17.58 -4.44
C LEU A 62 6.07 -16.39 -4.00
N LEU A 63 7.38 -16.59 -3.94
CA LEU A 63 8.36 -15.52 -3.71
C LEU A 63 8.38 -14.52 -4.88
N LEU A 64 8.30 -14.99 -6.11
CA LEU A 64 8.19 -14.13 -7.30
C LEU A 64 6.88 -13.33 -7.27
N PHE A 65 5.76 -13.96 -6.91
CA PHE A 65 4.50 -13.26 -6.68
C PHE A 65 4.64 -12.18 -5.61
N TRP A 66 5.31 -12.49 -4.49
CA TRP A 66 5.58 -11.51 -3.44
C TRP A 66 6.41 -10.33 -3.96
N LEU A 67 7.50 -10.60 -4.68
CA LEU A 67 8.40 -9.56 -5.20
C LEU A 67 7.78 -8.70 -6.30
N VAL A 68 6.97 -9.28 -7.19
CA VAL A 68 6.44 -8.58 -8.36
C VAL A 68 5.12 -7.87 -8.06
N ILE A 69 4.33 -8.37 -7.09
CA ILE A 69 3.00 -7.85 -6.82
C ILE A 69 2.92 -7.24 -5.42
N LEU A 70 3.24 -8.01 -4.38
CA LEU A 70 3.05 -7.55 -3.00
C LEU A 70 4.04 -6.43 -2.62
N PHE A 71 5.29 -6.52 -3.08
CA PHE A 71 6.30 -5.52 -2.78
C PHE A 71 6.03 -4.15 -3.43
N PRO A 72 5.67 -4.05 -4.73
CA PRO A 72 5.23 -2.78 -5.32
C PRO A 72 3.96 -2.23 -4.68
N LEU A 73 3.01 -3.10 -4.27
CA LEU A 73 1.83 -2.67 -3.53
C LEU A 73 2.19 -2.08 -2.16
N LEU A 74 3.18 -2.66 -1.47
CA LEU A 74 3.69 -2.14 -0.20
C LEU A 74 4.29 -0.74 -0.39
N ALA A 75 5.20 -0.60 -1.37
CA ALA A 75 5.82 0.68 -1.69
C ALA A 75 4.78 1.73 -2.11
N GLY A 76 3.80 1.34 -2.95
CA GLY A 76 2.70 2.20 -3.37
C GLY A 76 1.78 2.61 -2.22
N GLY A 77 1.45 1.68 -1.33
CA GLY A 77 0.67 1.96 -0.11
C GLY A 77 1.35 2.98 0.78
N ILE A 78 2.65 2.79 1.06
CA ILE A 78 3.46 3.75 1.85
C ILE A 78 3.50 5.11 1.15
N ALA A 79 3.76 5.13 -0.17
CA ALA A 79 3.83 6.38 -0.93
C ALA A 79 2.49 7.15 -0.91
N LEU A 80 1.35 6.47 -0.98
CA LEU A 80 0.02 7.08 -0.88
C LEU A 80 -0.26 7.64 0.51
N VAL A 81 0.10 6.91 1.57
CA VAL A 81 -0.01 7.40 2.95
C VAL A 81 0.83 8.65 3.17
N VAL A 82 2.11 8.59 2.80
CA VAL A 82 3.05 9.71 2.99
C VAL A 82 2.65 10.91 2.15
N SER A 83 2.38 10.72 0.86
CA SER A 83 2.03 11.84 -0.03
C SER A 83 0.66 12.44 0.27
N GLY A 84 -0.33 11.61 0.62
CA GLY A 84 -1.67 12.05 1.02
C GLY A 84 -1.63 12.78 2.36
N GLY A 85 -0.93 12.22 3.35
CA GLY A 85 -0.75 12.81 4.68
C GLY A 85 0.02 14.13 4.62
N TRP A 86 1.12 14.19 3.89
CA TRP A 86 1.91 15.42 3.73
C TRP A 86 1.12 16.53 3.03
N LYS A 87 0.38 16.21 1.96
CA LYS A 87 -0.44 17.20 1.25
C LYS A 87 -1.63 17.66 2.09
N ALA A 88 -2.28 16.76 2.83
CA ALA A 88 -3.35 17.13 3.75
C ALA A 88 -2.82 18.04 4.87
N TYR A 89 -1.64 17.72 5.42
CA TYR A 89 -0.97 18.54 6.44
C TYR A 89 -0.68 19.96 5.93
N ARG A 90 -0.09 20.11 4.74
CA ARG A 90 0.18 21.44 4.17
C ARG A 90 -1.06 22.28 3.88
N ILE A 91 -2.22 21.64 3.66
CA ILE A 91 -3.49 22.37 3.48
C ILE A 91 -4.07 22.78 4.84
N ALA A 92 -3.95 21.93 5.86
CA ALA A 92 -4.46 22.20 7.21
C ALA A 92 -3.59 23.19 8.00
N VAL A 93 -2.27 23.15 7.78
CA VAL A 93 -1.27 24.04 8.38
C VAL A 93 -0.50 24.69 7.23
N PRO A 94 -1.08 25.72 6.58
CA PRO A 94 -0.33 26.50 5.63
C PRO A 94 0.87 27.12 6.36
N PRO A 95 2.06 27.18 5.73
CA PRO A 95 3.19 27.87 6.33
C PRO A 95 2.76 29.30 6.65
N SER A 96 3.07 29.77 7.87
CA SER A 96 2.86 31.15 8.23
C SER A 96 3.65 32.01 7.23
N GLU A 97 2.98 32.95 6.58
CA GLU A 97 3.65 34.07 5.94
C GLU A 97 4.27 34.93 7.05
N GLU A 98 5.43 34.52 7.56
CA GLU A 98 6.29 35.38 8.38
C GLU A 98 7.69 35.42 7.74
N ASP A 99 7.97 36.63 7.24
CA ASP A 99 9.21 37.30 6.80
C ASP A 99 9.96 36.84 5.52
#